data_AF-A0A497EML0-F1
#
_entry.id   AF-A0A497EML0-F1
#
_cell.length_a   1.000
_cell.length_b   1.000
_cell.length_c   1.000
_cell.angle_alpha   90.00
_cell.angle_beta   90.00
_cell.angle_gamma   90.00
#
_symmetry.space_group_name_H-M   'P 1'
#
loop_
_entity.id
_entity.type
_entity.pdbx_description
1 polymer ?
#
loop_
_entity_poly.entity_id
_entity_poly.type
_entity_poly.pdbx_seq_one_letter_code
_entity_poly.pdbx_strand_id
1 'polypeptide(L)' 'VKNLGSSPAHITHINVEGVSYEVSEGLEPWSTKTLNIALSPYPPKLQNVSSAKCILISNHGPVTFTALVYR' A
#
# COMPACT_ATOMS: atom_id res chain seq x y z
N VAL A 1 5.22 -1.91 -4.31
CA VAL A 1 4.46 -0.97 -5.17
C VAL A 1 5.36 -0.50 -6.30
N LYS A 2 4.80 -0.26 -7.50
CA LYS A 2 5.57 0.21 -8.66
C LYS A 2 4.90 1.45 -9.24
N ASN A 3 5.68 2.50 -9.47
CA ASN A 3 5.21 3.66 -10.21
C ASN A 3 5.37 3.35 -11.71
N LEU A 4 4.27 3.34 -12.45
CA LEU A 4 4.26 3.16 -13.91
C LEU A 4 4.07 4.50 -14.65
N GLY A 5 4.03 5.61 -13.92
CA GLY A 5 3.95 6.95 -14.46
C GLY A 5 5.32 7.55 -14.74
N SER A 6 5.32 8.62 -15.53
CA SER A 6 6.48 9.45 -15.85
C SER A 6 6.75 10.56 -14.83
N SER A 7 5.96 10.63 -13.74
CA SER A 7 6.06 11.65 -12.69
C SER A 7 6.19 11.03 -11.31
N PRO A 8 6.89 11.67 -10.35
CA PRO A 8 6.95 11.21 -8.97
C PRO A 8 5.56 11.14 -8.35
N ALA A 9 5.33 10.11 -7.54
CA ALA A 9 4.10 9.95 -6.79
C ALA A 9 4.41 9.97 -5.29
N HIS A 10 3.48 10.52 -4.52
CA HIS A 10 3.54 10.46 -3.06
C HIS A 10 2.38 9.61 -2.54
N ILE A 11 2.71 8.63 -1.71
CA ILE A 11 1.74 7.73 -1.11
C ILE A 11 1.48 8.23 0.30
N THR A 12 0.22 8.55 0.58
CA THR A 12 -0.21 9.07 1.88
C THR A 12 -1.00 8.04 2.70
N HIS A 13 -1.72 7.15 2.01
CA HIS A 13 -2.57 6.17 2.66
C HIS A 13 -2.59 4.86 1.91
N ILE A 14 -2.70 3.77 2.66
CA ILE A 14 -2.94 2.43 2.15
C ILE A 14 -4.16 1.87 2.85
N ASN A 15 -5.18 1.51 2.08
CA ASN A 15 -6.29 0.76 2.61
C ASN A 15 -5.95 -0.74 2.53
N VAL A 16 -5.96 -1.44 3.67
CA VAL A 16 -5.80 -2.88 3.75
C VAL A 16 -7.08 -3.47 4.34
N GLU A 17 -7.82 -4.26 3.55
CA GLU A 17 -9.08 -4.91 3.96
C GLU A 17 -10.13 -3.97 4.61
N GLY A 18 -10.19 -2.72 4.14
CA GLY A 18 -11.12 -1.70 4.63
C GLY A 18 -10.55 -0.80 5.72
N VAL A 19 -9.38 -1.12 6.29
CA VAL A 19 -8.70 -0.29 7.29
C VAL A 19 -7.68 0.61 6.58
N SER A 20 -7.74 1.92 6.83
CA SER A 20 -6.78 2.88 6.27
C SER A 20 -5.57 3.03 7.20
N TYR A 21 -4.37 2.93 6.62
CA TYR A 21 -3.10 3.13 7.29
C TYR A 21 -2.40 4.32 6.65
N GLU A 22 -2.04 5.31 7.47
CA GLU A 22 -1.21 6.41 7.03
C GLU A 22 0.21 5.90 6.73
N VAL A 23 0.72 6.35 5.60
CA VAL A 23 2.10 6.13 5.15
C VAL A 23 2.61 7.44 4.57
N SER A 24 3.92 7.64 4.54
CA SER A 24 4.50 8.83 3.92
C SER A 24 5.68 8.44 3.08
N GLU A 25 5.39 7.96 1.87
CA GLU A 25 6.39 7.34 1.02
C GLU A 25 6.40 7.93 -0.39
N GLY A 26 7.54 8.49 -0.77
CA GLY A 26 7.82 8.92 -2.14
C GLY A 26 8.14 7.73 -3.05
N LEU A 27 7.66 7.81 -4.29
CA LEU A 27 7.84 6.78 -5.31
C LEU A 27 8.21 7.43 -6.67
N GLU A 28 9.49 7.33 -7.02
CA GLU A 28 10.04 7.88 -8.27
C GLU A 28 9.43 7.21 -9.51
N PRO A 29 9.41 7.90 -10.67
CA PRO A 29 8.96 7.34 -11.94
C PRO A 29 9.61 6.00 -12.25
N TRP A 30 8.83 5.03 -12.73
CA TRP A 30 9.30 3.68 -13.13
C TRP A 30 9.97 2.84 -12.02
N SER A 31 10.03 3.35 -10.79
CA SER A 31 10.66 2.68 -9.66
C SER A 31 9.75 1.65 -9.00
N THR A 32 10.36 0.64 -8.39
CA THR A 32 9.67 -0.32 -7.52
C THR A 32 10.18 -0.16 -6.10
N LYS A 33 9.26 -0.08 -5.14
CA LYS A 33 9.58 0.06 -3.72
C LYS A 33 8.76 -0.93 -2.90
N THR A 34 9.40 -1.55 -1.92
CA THR A 34 8.72 -2.36 -0.91
C THR A 34 8.25 -1.44 0.20
N LEU A 35 6.97 -1.54 0.58
CA LEU A 35 6.41 -0.76 1.69
C LEU A 35 6.27 -1.67 2.90
N ASN A 36 6.94 -1.30 3.99
CA ASN A 36 6.80 -1.98 5.27
C ASN A 36 5.77 -1.22 6.10
N ILE A 37 4.59 -1.81 6.28
CA ILE A 37 3.48 -1.18 6.99
C ILE A 37 3.30 -1.92 8.30
N ALA A 38 3.48 -1.24 9.42
CA ALA A 38 3.16 -1.78 10.73
C ALA A 38 1.63 -1.74 10.93
N LEU A 39 0.97 -2.89 10.85
CA LEU A 39 -0.47 -2.97 11.03
C LEU A 39 -0.79 -3.03 12.53
N SER A 40 -1.15 -1.89 13.11
CA SER A 40 -1.61 -1.82 14.51
C SER A 40 -2.91 -1.00 14.63
N PRO A 41 -4.03 -1.62 15.05
CA PRO A 41 -4.22 -3.05 15.29
C PRO A 41 -4.13 -3.87 13.99
N TYR A 42 -3.71 -5.13 14.11
CA TYR A 42 -3.66 -6.05 12.99
C TYR A 42 -5.10 -6.49 12.65
N PRO A 43 -5.60 -6.28 11.41
CA PRO A 43 -6.97 -6.61 11.04
C PRO A 43 -7.28 -8.09 11.28
N PRO A 44 -8.43 -8.44 11.90
CA PRO A 44 -8.80 -9.83 12.17
C PRO A 44 -8.87 -10.68 10.89
N LYS A 45 -9.32 -10.06 9.78
CA LYS A 45 -9.41 -10.70 8.47
C LYS A 45 -8.05 -11.12 7.89
N LEU A 46 -6.96 -10.53 8.38
CA LEU A 46 -5.61 -10.82 7.92
C LEU A 46 -4.91 -11.91 8.74
N GLN A 47 -5.52 -12.41 9.82
CA GLN A 47 -4.86 -13.32 10.76
C GLN A 47 -4.49 -14.68 10.15
N ASN A 48 -5.12 -15.07 9.03
CA ASN A 48 -4.91 -16.35 8.34
C ASN A 48 -4.69 -16.20 6.83
N VAL A 49 -4.29 -15.03 6.34
CA VAL A 49 -4.09 -14.80 4.90
C VAL A 49 -2.62 -14.47 4.62
N SER A 50 -2.08 -15.07 3.56
CA SER A 50 -0.73 -14.79 3.05
C SER A 50 -0.68 -13.55 2.16
N SER A 51 -1.83 -13.02 1.75
CA SER A 51 -1.94 -11.84 0.91
C SER A 51 -3.22 -11.05 1.20
N ALA A 52 -3.15 -9.73 1.05
CA ALA A 52 -4.27 -8.81 1.26
C ALA A 52 -4.48 -7.92 0.04
N LYS A 53 -5.74 -7.56 -0.22
CA LYS A 53 -6.05 -6.54 -1.20
C LYS A 53 -5.76 -5.17 -0.58
N CYS A 54 -4.90 -4.42 -1.26
CA CYS A 54 -4.50 -3.10 -0.84
C CYS A 54 -4.87 -2.04 -1.88
N ILE A 55 -5.26 -0.86 -1.41
CA ILE A 55 -5.53 0.31 -2.26
C ILE A 55 -4.59 1.43 -1.83
N LEU A 56 -3.70 1.85 -2.72
CA LEU A 56 -2.90 3.07 -2.57
C LEU A 56 -3.74 4.27 -2.94
N ILE A 57 -3.81 5.27 -2.07
CA ILE A 57 -4.40 6.55 -2.42
C ILE A 57 -3.25 7.48 -2.81
N SER A 58 -3.19 7.85 -4.09
CA SER A 58 -2.22 8.80 -4.65
C SER A 58 -2.94 10.05 -5.18
N ASN A 59 -2.18 11.12 -5.41
CA ASN A 59 -2.64 12.32 -6.11
C ASN A 59 -3.10 12.05 -7.56
N HIS A 60 -2.70 10.92 -8.14
CA HIS A 60 -3.14 10.46 -9.48
C HIS A 60 -4.35 9.51 -9.42
N GLY A 61 -4.92 9.30 -8.23
CA GLY A 61 -6.07 8.44 -7.99
C GLY A 61 -5.71 7.14 -7.24
N PRO A 62 -6.73 6.30 -6.96
CA PRO A 62 -6.54 5.06 -6.22
C PRO A 62 -5.95 3.95 -7.11
N VAL A 63 -4.90 3.29 -6.63
CA VAL A 63 -4.27 2.14 -7.30
C VAL A 63 -4.48 0.88 -6.48
N THR A 64 -5.06 -0.16 -7.08
CA THR A 64 -5.28 -1.45 -6.42
C THR A 64 -4.09 -2.38 -6.66
N PHE A 65 -3.65 -3.07 -5.61
CA PHE A 65 -2.58 -4.07 -5.68
C PHE A 65 -2.77 -5.16 -4.61
N THR A 66 -2.08 -6.28 -4.76
CA THR A 66 -2.04 -7.35 -3.75
C THR A 66 -0.72 -7.25 -3.00
N ALA A 67 -0.77 -7.16 -1.67
CA ALA A 67 0.41 -7.17 -0.81
C ALA A 67 0.53 -8.53 -0.12
N LEU A 68 1.76 -9.04 0.02
CA LEU A 68 2.03 -10.11 0.96
C LEU A 68 2.00 -9.52 2.37
N VAL A 69 1.25 -10.15 3.27
CA VAL A 69 1.12 -9.69 4.66
C VAL A 69 1.81 -10.68 5.57
N TYR A 70 2.68 -10.15 6.42
CA TYR A 70 3.39 -10.90 7.45
C TYR A 70 3.03 -10.33 8.81
N ARG A 71 3.01 -11.19 9.82
CA ARG A 71 2.78 -10.81 11.21
C ARG A 71 4.08 -10.37 11.88
#